data_AF-T1A8X8-F1
#
_entry.id   AF-T1A8X8-F1
#
_cell.length_a   1.000
_cell.length_b   1.000
_cell.length_c   1.000
_cell.angle_alpha   90.00
_cell.angle_beta   90.00
_cell.angle_gamma   90.00
#
_symmetry.space_group_name_H-M   'P 1'
#
loop_
_entity.id
_entity.type
_entity.pdbx_description
1 polymer ?
#
loop_
_entity_poly.entity_id
_entity_poly.type
_entity_poly.pdbx_seq_one_letter_code
_entity_poly.pdbx_strand_id
1 'polypeptide(L)' 'MDYPRLIAAAHGLSHSDIVRACQDAMKDTVLEDRDHVAEQSVLQHLEERSASLTMVKTS' A
#
# COMPACT_ATOMS: atom_id res chain seq x y z
N MET A 1 12.45 -4.37 4.53
CA MET A 1 11.14 -4.86 4.08
C MET A 1 10.79 -6.10 4.87
N ASP A 2 9.94 -5.92 5.88
CA ASP A 2 9.27 -6.96 6.65
C ASP A 2 8.00 -7.40 5.91
N TYR A 3 8.13 -8.44 5.08
CA TYR A 3 7.03 -8.95 4.25
C TYR A 3 5.82 -9.47 5.05
N PRO A 4 5.97 -10.19 6.18
CA PRO A 4 4.83 -10.54 7.04
C PRO A 4 3.88 -9.39 7.36
N ARG A 5 4.41 -8.20 7.69
CA ARG A 5 3.58 -7.01 7.97
C ARG A 5 2.84 -6.51 6.73
N LEU A 6 3.53 -6.46 5.59
CA LEU A 6 2.93 -6.06 4.32
C LEU A 6 1.84 -7.04 3.86
N ILE A 7 2.03 -8.34 4.08
CA ILE A 7 1.02 -9.37 3.78
C ILE A 7 -0.24 -9.15 4.62
N ALA A 8 -0.09 -8.83 5.90
CA ALA A 8 -1.23 -8.55 6.77
C ALA A 8 -2.02 -7.33 6.30
N ALA A 9 -1.34 -6.23 5.92
CA ALA A 9 -1.98 -5.03 5.39
C ALA A 9 -2.65 -5.24 4.02
N ALA A 10 -2.08 -6.12 3.19
CA ALA A 10 -2.63 -6.47 1.87
C ALA A 10 -3.77 -7.48 1.92
N HIS A 11 -4.10 -8.05 3.09
CA HIS A 11 -5.11 -9.10 3.19
C HIS A 11 -6.50 -8.59 2.74
N GLY A 12 -7.09 -9.30 1.77
CA GLY A 12 -8.39 -8.93 1.18
C GLY A 12 -8.31 -7.97 -0.01
N LEU A 13 -7.12 -7.47 -0.34
CA LEU A 13 -6.90 -6.68 -1.55
C LEU A 13 -6.77 -7.57 -2.79
N SER A 14 -7.22 -7.05 -3.93
CA SER A 14 -6.94 -7.69 -5.22
C SER A 14 -5.49 -7.45 -5.63
N HIS A 15 -4.99 -8.25 -6.58
CA HIS A 15 -3.65 -8.04 -7.14
C HIS A 15 -3.48 -6.63 -7.71
N SER A 16 -4.48 -6.08 -8.39
CA SER A 16 -4.42 -4.73 -8.96
C SER A 16 -4.36 -3.64 -7.87
N ASP A 17 -5.01 -3.84 -6.73
CA ASP A 17 -4.92 -2.91 -5.60
C ASP A 17 -3.52 -2.92 -4.97
N ILE A 18 -2.93 -4.10 -4.82
CA ILE A 18 -1.55 -4.26 -4.33
C ILE A 18 -0.56 -3.60 -5.30
N VAL A 19 -0.70 -3.83 -6.60
CA VAL A 19 0.17 -3.20 -7.62
C VAL A 19 0.05 -1.68 -7.57
N ARG A 20 -1.15 -1.12 -7.46
CA ARG A 20 -1.35 0.34 -7.34
C ARG A 20 -0.73 0.89 -6.06
N ALA A 21 -0.87 0.21 -4.92
CA ALA A 21 -0.24 0.62 -3.67
C ALA A 21 1.29 0.72 -3.80
N CYS A 22 1.91 -0.29 -4.41
CA CYS A 22 3.34 -0.27 -4.68
C CYS A 22 3.74 0.85 -5.66
N GLN A 23 2.92 1.10 -6.70
CA GLN A 23 3.18 2.17 -7.66
C GLN A 23 3.08 3.56 -7.04
N ASP A 24 2.13 3.79 -6.14
CA ASP A 24 2.01 5.08 -5.46
C ASP A 24 3.16 5.28 -4.47
N ALA A 25 3.58 4.25 -3.73
CA ALA A 25 4.79 4.31 -2.91
C ALA A 25 6.06 4.64 -3.72
N MET A 26 6.19 4.09 -4.94
CA MET A 26 7.28 4.42 -5.85
C MET A 26 7.20 5.86 -6.34
N LYS A 27 5.99 6.38 -6.66
CA LYS A 27 5.82 7.78 -7.07
C LYS A 27 6.22 8.72 -5.94
N ASP A 28 5.77 8.47 -4.72
CA ASP A 28 6.10 9.30 -3.56
C ASP A 28 7.60 9.35 -3.36
N THR A 29 8.28 8.20 -3.47
CA THR A 29 9.75 8.11 -3.37
C THR A 29 10.44 9.01 -4.38
N VAL A 30 9.98 9.04 -5.63
CA VAL A 30 10.53 9.93 -6.68
C VAL A 30 10.20 11.40 -6.40
N LEU A 31 8.97 11.71 -5.96
CA LEU A 31 8.55 13.08 -5.64
C LEU A 31 9.31 13.65 -4.45
N GLU A 32 9.71 12.80 -3.50
CA GLU A 32 10.49 13.15 -2.32
C GLU A 32 12.01 13.14 -2.58
N ASP A 33 12.46 12.94 -3.82
CA ASP A 33 13.87 12.86 -4.24
C ASP A 33 14.68 11.83 -3.42
N ARG A 34 14.06 10.65 -3.19
CA ARG A 34 14.68 9.53 -2.48
C ARG A 34 15.07 8.43 -3.46
N ASP A 35 16.18 7.75 -3.18
CA ASP A 35 16.67 6.66 -4.02
C ASP A 35 16.01 5.30 -3.72
N HIS A 36 15.35 5.17 -2.56
CA HIS A 36 14.84 3.89 -2.07
C HIS A 36 13.41 4.01 -1.55
N VAL A 37 12.56 3.07 -1.95
CA VAL A 37 11.18 2.96 -1.45
C VAL A 37 11.20 2.51 0.00
N ALA A 38 10.59 3.30 0.88
CA ALA A 38 10.45 2.97 2.29
C ALA A 38 9.30 1.98 2.52
N GLU A 39 9.52 1.01 3.41
CA GLU A 39 8.49 0.04 3.83
C GLU A 39 7.23 0.72 4.35
N GLN A 40 7.39 1.81 5.10
CA GLN A 40 6.29 2.57 5.69
C GLN A 40 5.37 3.17 4.63
N SER A 41 5.93 3.63 3.50
CA SER A 41 5.14 4.16 2.39
C SER A 41 4.28 3.06 1.75
N VAL A 42 4.86 1.89 1.49
CA VAL A 42 4.10 0.74 0.96
C VAL A 42 3.01 0.31 1.94
N LEU A 43 3.33 0.23 3.23
CA LEU A 43 2.39 -0.15 4.28
C LEU A 43 1.20 0.82 4.34
N GLN A 44 1.48 2.13 4.33
CA GLN A 44 0.46 3.18 4.30
C GLN A 44 -0.49 3.01 3.12
N HIS A 45 0.04 2.88 1.89
CA HIS A 45 -0.75 2.75 0.67
C HIS A 45 -1.62 1.48 0.63
N LEU A 46 -1.18 0.40 1.28
CA LEU A 46 -1.96 -0.84 1.45
C LEU A 46 -3.09 -0.65 2.46
N GLU A 47 -2.78 -0.07 3.62
CA GLU A 47 -3.76 0.17 4.70
C GLU A 47 -4.88 1.12 4.27
N GLU A 48 -4.55 2.22 3.60
CA GLU A 48 -5.53 3.19 3.09
C GLU A 48 -6.53 2.56 2.12
N ARG A 49 -6.06 1.64 1.26
CA ARG A 49 -6.90 0.90 0.32
C ARG A 49 -7.78 -0.14 1.01
N SER A 50 -7.22 -0.88 1.96
CA SER A 50 -7.95 -1.88 2.73
C SER A 50 -9.08 -1.24 3.54
N ALA A 51 -8.80 -0.09 4.16
CA ALA A 51 -9.79 0.72 4.87
C ALA A 51 -10.90 1.24 3.93
N SER A 52 -10.52 1.73 2.75
CA SER A 52 -11.47 2.21 1.73
C SER A 52 -12.43 1.13 1.26
N LEU A 53 -11.95 -0.10 1.04
CA LEU A 53 -12.80 -1.24 0.66
C LEU A 53 -13.71 -1.71 1.80
N THR A 54 -13.24 -1.64 3.04
CA THR A 54 -14.02 -2.01 4.23
C THR A 54 -15.19 -1.05 4.46
N MET A 55 -14.98 0.26 4.27
CA MET A 55 -16.04 1.26 4.35
C MET A 55 -17.13 1.07 3.30
N VAL A 56 -16.75 0.75 2.06
CA VAL A 56 -17.71 0.51 0.96
C VAL A 56 -18.56 -0.74 1.20
N LYS A 57 -18.06 -1.74 1.92
CA LYS A 57 -18.78 -3.00 2.19
C LYS A 57 -19.82 -2.92 3.32
N THR A 58 -19.81 -1.85 4.12
CA THR A 58 -20.68 -1.68 5.29
C THR A 58 -21.78 -0.64 5.06
N SER A 59 -21.89 -0.10 3.84
CA SER A 59 -22.92 0.86 3.42
C SER A 59 -23.98 0.21 2.54
#